data_AF-A0A9P7VHS1-F1
#
_entry.id   AF-A0A9P7VHS1-F1
#
_cell.length_a   1.000
_cell.length_b   1.000
_cell.length_c   1.000
_cell.angle_alpha   90.00
_cell.angle_beta   90.00
_cell.angle_gamma   90.00
#
_symmetry.space_group_name_H-M   'P 1'
#
loop_
_entity.id
_entity.type
_entity.pdbx_description
1 polymer ?
#
loop_
_entity_poly.entity_id
_entity_poly.type
_entity_poly.pdbx_seq_one_letter_code
_entity_poly.pdbx_strand_id
1 'polypeptide(L)'
;MTAARLPATYSSKLFQAGSGQSHQTRKLTELIPSEYVERLLGDFSEQLEHHSDGWGIGHRFLLQWQGIKALTVHDPSNATKREYFLHQDHVFNADMFSTPGDDVFVDVALELSVKEGAVMWCSDGHAVALQRLLQMHQTEANKWTCFGYYNYKQDTCAHLTSVAGYHITTHITPLRQFNATFVQMYTTDKCLTYDMRASNNAKFVTAVNLMKKSKYTYNEFLGKLYGVFTDAAWHNDVHARIEAQVPLANAEDVFADVPVASFSDLVYCVPRQDWW
;
A
#
# COMPACT_ATOMS: atom_id res chain seq x y z
N MET A 1 -31.60 -4.99 -0.83
CA MET A 1 -30.78 -6.12 -0.35
C MET A 1 -31.68 -7.31 -0.07
N THR A 2 -31.28 -8.54 -0.41
CA THR A 2 -32.04 -9.73 0.02
C THR A 2 -31.92 -9.89 1.54
N ALA A 3 -33.00 -9.62 2.26
CA ALA A 3 -33.10 -9.68 3.72
C ALA A 3 -32.61 -11.01 4.34
N ALA A 4 -32.54 -12.09 3.55
CA ALA A 4 -32.12 -13.41 3.99
C ALA A 4 -30.65 -13.51 4.45
N ARG A 5 -29.76 -12.60 4.02
CA ARG A 5 -28.32 -12.65 4.37
C ARG A 5 -27.94 -11.80 5.58
N LEU A 6 -28.76 -10.84 5.97
CA LEU A 6 -28.47 -9.94 7.07
C LEU A 6 -28.97 -10.55 8.38
N PRO A 7 -28.16 -10.55 9.46
CA PRO A 7 -28.64 -10.93 10.77
C PRO A 7 -29.85 -10.07 11.18
N ALA A 8 -30.85 -10.71 11.78
CA ALA A 8 -32.12 -10.06 12.13
C ALA A 8 -31.97 -8.91 13.15
N THR A 9 -30.86 -8.87 13.91
CA THR A 9 -30.59 -7.83 14.89
C THR A 9 -29.12 -7.44 14.90
N TYR A 10 -28.83 -6.23 15.38
CA TYR A 10 -27.46 -5.76 15.61
C TYR A 10 -26.68 -6.69 16.55
N SER A 11 -27.32 -7.20 17.61
CA SER A 11 -26.69 -8.18 18.51
C SER A 11 -26.32 -9.49 17.80
N SER A 12 -27.15 -9.95 16.87
CA SER A 12 -26.85 -11.12 16.03
C SER A 12 -25.68 -10.84 15.07
N LYS A 13 -25.59 -9.59 14.58
CA LYS A 13 -24.46 -9.14 13.76
C LYS A 13 -23.15 -9.08 14.56
N LEU A 14 -23.19 -8.56 15.78
CA LEU A 14 -22.04 -8.56 16.70
C LEU A 14 -21.60 -9.97 17.06
N PHE A 15 -22.54 -10.89 17.29
CA PHE A 15 -22.22 -12.30 17.51
C PHE A 15 -21.55 -12.94 16.28
N GLN A 16 -22.08 -12.68 15.07
CA GLN A 16 -21.44 -13.11 13.82
C GLN A 16 -20.04 -12.51 13.63
N ALA A 17 -19.85 -11.26 14.04
CA ALA A 17 -18.57 -10.55 13.97
C ALA A 17 -17.56 -11.04 15.02
N GLY A 18 -18.05 -11.57 16.14
CA GLY A 18 -17.23 -12.06 17.24
C GLY A 18 -16.44 -13.31 16.87
N SER A 19 -15.29 -13.48 17.50
CA SER A 19 -14.48 -14.71 17.39
C SER A 19 -15.04 -15.91 18.20
N GLY A 20 -16.30 -15.84 18.62
CA GLY A 20 -16.97 -16.85 19.45
C GLY A 20 -16.90 -16.59 20.96
N GLN A 21 -15.70 -16.57 21.56
CA GLN A 21 -15.50 -16.47 23.02
C GLN A 21 -14.73 -15.23 23.52
N SER A 22 -14.13 -14.43 22.64
CA SER A 22 -13.44 -13.21 23.04
C SER A 22 -14.25 -11.97 22.66
N HIS A 23 -14.07 -10.87 23.40
CA HIS A 23 -14.60 -9.54 23.06
C HIS A 23 -13.98 -8.93 21.80
N GLN A 24 -13.17 -9.68 21.03
CA GLN A 24 -12.61 -9.18 19.79
C GLN A 24 -13.59 -9.36 18.63
N THR A 25 -14.08 -8.24 18.12
CA THR A 25 -14.86 -8.10 16.90
C THR A 25 -13.93 -8.20 15.69
N ARG A 26 -14.17 -9.14 14.78
CA ARG A 26 -13.46 -9.22 13.50
C ARG A 26 -14.02 -8.16 12.54
N LYS A 27 -13.18 -7.67 11.62
CA LYS A 27 -13.67 -6.93 10.45
C LYS A 27 -14.57 -7.87 9.65
N LEU A 28 -15.83 -7.47 9.47
CA LEU A 28 -16.76 -8.16 8.59
C LEU A 28 -16.75 -7.50 7.22
N THR A 29 -16.73 -8.33 6.18
CA THR A 29 -16.90 -7.89 4.79
C THR A 29 -18.26 -8.37 4.32
N GLU A 30 -19.11 -7.44 3.88
CA GLU A 30 -20.41 -7.76 3.29
C GLU A 30 -20.38 -7.50 1.80
N LEU A 31 -20.95 -8.44 1.05
CA LEU A 31 -21.12 -8.28 -0.40
C LEU A 31 -22.43 -7.54 -0.66
N ILE A 32 -22.32 -6.43 -1.37
CA ILE A 32 -23.45 -5.59 -1.73
C ILE A 32 -23.76 -5.83 -3.20
N PRO A 33 -25.01 -6.17 -3.57
CA PRO A 33 -25.37 -6.32 -4.97
C PRO A 33 -25.18 -5.01 -5.73
N SER A 34 -24.73 -5.09 -6.99
CA SER A 34 -24.33 -3.94 -7.81
C SER A 34 -25.42 -2.88 -7.93
N GLU A 35 -26.68 -3.29 -8.01
CA GLU A 35 -27.85 -2.39 -8.13
C GLU A 35 -28.13 -1.53 -6.89
N TYR A 36 -27.46 -1.81 -5.77
CA TYR A 36 -27.54 -0.99 -4.55
C TYR A 36 -26.31 -0.12 -4.33
N VAL A 37 -25.22 -0.33 -5.07
CA VAL A 37 -23.95 0.37 -4.82
C VAL A 37 -24.10 1.89 -4.97
N GLU A 38 -24.79 2.35 -6.02
CA GLU A 38 -24.98 3.78 -6.30
C GLU A 38 -25.81 4.50 -5.23
N ARG A 39 -26.77 3.80 -4.59
CA ARG A 39 -27.64 4.38 -3.56
C ARG A 39 -27.15 4.16 -2.15
N LEU A 40 -26.24 3.19 -1.94
CA LEU A 40 -25.82 2.72 -0.63
C LEU A 40 -25.41 3.86 0.29
N LEU A 41 -24.57 4.78 -0.19
CA LEU A 41 -24.03 5.85 0.65
C LEU A 41 -25.11 6.86 1.02
N GLY A 42 -25.97 7.23 0.05
CA GLY A 42 -27.09 8.13 0.31
C GLY A 42 -28.09 7.52 1.28
N ASP A 43 -28.51 6.27 1.05
CA ASP A 43 -29.42 5.54 1.93
C ASP A 43 -28.80 5.40 3.33
N PHE A 44 -27.51 5.07 3.43
CA PHE A 44 -26.82 4.92 4.71
C PHE A 44 -26.69 6.26 5.43
N SER A 45 -26.41 7.36 4.73
CA SER A 45 -26.39 8.70 5.29
C SER A 45 -27.72 9.09 5.91
N GLU A 46 -28.81 8.92 5.15
CA GLU A 46 -30.16 9.25 5.61
C GLU A 46 -30.52 8.44 6.87
N GLN A 47 -30.24 7.13 6.85
CA GLN A 47 -30.49 6.27 7.99
C GLN A 47 -29.62 6.64 9.20
N LEU A 48 -28.35 7.00 8.98
CA LEU A 48 -27.45 7.41 10.06
C LEU A 48 -27.95 8.71 10.69
N GLU A 49 -28.28 9.72 9.91
CA GLU A 49 -28.77 10.99 10.43
C GLU A 49 -30.11 10.85 11.15
N HIS A 50 -31.03 10.02 10.64
CA HIS A 50 -32.34 9.81 11.24
C HIS A 50 -32.29 9.03 12.57
N HIS A 51 -31.36 8.07 12.70
CA HIS A 51 -31.33 7.14 13.84
C HIS A 51 -30.18 7.36 14.84
N SER A 52 -29.33 8.38 14.63
CA SER A 52 -28.13 8.60 15.43
C SER A 52 -28.30 9.57 16.61
N ASP A 53 -29.50 10.03 16.97
CA ASP A 53 -29.68 11.03 18.03
C ASP A 53 -28.70 12.24 17.88
N GLY A 54 -28.37 12.60 16.63
CA GLY A 54 -27.45 13.68 16.28
C GLY A 54 -25.97 13.32 16.08
N TRP A 55 -25.47 12.16 16.54
CA TRP A 55 -24.03 11.82 16.37
C TRP A 55 -23.64 11.52 14.92
N GLY A 56 -24.61 11.16 14.08
CA GLY A 56 -24.42 10.90 12.66
C GLY A 56 -24.40 12.15 11.81
N ILE A 57 -24.71 13.33 12.36
CA ILE A 57 -24.67 14.59 11.60
C ILE A 57 -23.23 14.90 11.20
N GLY A 58 -23.01 15.17 9.91
CA GLY A 58 -21.69 15.52 9.38
C GLY A 58 -20.73 14.33 9.25
N HIS A 59 -21.24 13.09 9.28
CA HIS A 59 -20.45 11.91 8.99
C HIS A 59 -19.78 12.00 7.60
N ARG A 60 -18.73 11.20 7.44
CA ARG A 60 -17.95 11.10 6.20
C ARG A 60 -17.70 9.63 5.91
N PHE A 61 -17.70 9.26 4.64
CA PHE A 61 -17.29 7.93 4.20
C PHE A 61 -15.90 7.99 3.63
N LEU A 62 -15.09 6.98 3.97
CA LEU A 62 -13.89 6.67 3.21
C LEU A 62 -14.25 5.57 2.21
N LEU A 63 -14.21 5.91 0.93
CA LEU A 63 -14.27 4.94 -0.15
C LEU A 63 -12.85 4.64 -0.61
N GLN A 64 -12.51 3.35 -0.67
CA GLN A 64 -11.22 2.92 -1.15
C GLN A 64 -11.41 1.93 -2.31
N TRP A 65 -11.01 2.34 -3.51
CA TRP A 65 -10.82 1.41 -4.63
C TRP A 65 -9.45 0.76 -4.50
N GLN A 66 -9.43 -0.56 -4.39
CA GLN A 66 -8.20 -1.33 -4.36
C GLN A 66 -8.01 -2.04 -5.70
N GLY A 67 -7.00 -1.60 -6.45
CA GLY A 67 -6.53 -2.33 -7.63
C GLY A 67 -5.77 -3.60 -7.25
N ILE A 68 -5.64 -4.51 -8.20
CA ILE A 68 -4.72 -5.65 -8.08
C ILE A 68 -3.32 -5.16 -8.48
N LYS A 69 -2.35 -5.27 -7.57
CA LYS A 69 -0.95 -4.88 -7.84
C LYS A 69 -0.42 -5.63 -9.06
N ALA A 70 0.35 -4.92 -9.90
CA ALA A 70 0.97 -5.45 -11.12
C ALA A 70 0.01 -5.89 -12.25
N LEU A 71 -1.29 -5.54 -12.17
CA LEU A 71 -2.24 -5.81 -13.26
C LEU A 71 -2.06 -4.84 -14.44
N THR A 72 -1.62 -3.62 -14.16
CA THR A 72 -1.44 -2.55 -15.14
C THR A 72 -0.01 -2.01 -15.05
N VAL A 73 0.66 -1.95 -16.20
CA VAL A 73 2.01 -1.39 -16.34
C VAL A 73 2.04 -0.53 -17.59
N HIS A 74 2.58 0.68 -17.46
CA HIS A 74 2.79 1.58 -18.58
C HIS A 74 4.15 2.29 -18.43
N ASP A 75 4.67 2.77 -19.56
CA ASP A 75 5.87 3.60 -19.57
C ASP A 75 5.54 4.94 -18.91
N PRO A 76 6.28 5.37 -17.86
CA PRO A 76 6.00 6.61 -17.15
C PRO A 76 6.11 7.84 -18.07
N SER A 77 6.84 7.78 -19.19
CA SER A 77 6.95 8.89 -20.14
C SER A 77 5.76 8.99 -21.11
N ASN A 78 4.90 7.96 -21.20
CA ASN A 78 3.78 7.91 -22.13
C ASN A 78 2.54 8.60 -21.55
N ALA A 79 2.44 9.92 -21.77
CA ALA A 79 1.34 10.75 -21.26
C ALA A 79 -0.05 10.20 -21.62
N THR A 80 -0.27 9.81 -22.88
CA THR A 80 -1.55 9.27 -23.33
C THR A 80 -1.97 8.01 -22.57
N LYS A 81 -1.03 7.12 -22.23
CA LYS A 81 -1.34 5.94 -21.42
C LYS A 81 -1.64 6.31 -19.97
N ARG A 82 -0.95 7.31 -19.39
CA ARG A 82 -1.24 7.79 -18.02
C ARG A 82 -2.66 8.36 -17.94
N GLU A 83 -2.99 9.27 -18.85
CA GLU A 83 -4.33 9.89 -18.97
C GLU A 83 -5.41 8.83 -19.18
N TYR A 84 -5.19 7.90 -20.13
CA TYR A 84 -6.15 6.83 -20.41
C TYR A 84 -6.48 5.98 -19.17
N PHE A 85 -5.50 5.66 -18.32
CA PHE A 85 -5.74 4.88 -17.11
C PHE A 85 -6.51 5.64 -16.03
N LEU A 86 -6.31 6.95 -15.91
CA LEU A 86 -7.02 7.78 -14.94
C LEU A 86 -8.46 8.10 -15.37
N HIS A 87 -8.71 8.16 -16.68
CA HIS A 87 -9.99 8.53 -17.27
C HIS A 87 -10.78 7.35 -17.87
N GLN A 88 -10.43 6.11 -17.53
CA GLN A 88 -11.22 4.96 -17.96
C GLN A 88 -12.60 4.97 -17.29
N ASP A 89 -13.65 5.23 -18.09
CA ASP A 89 -15.08 5.35 -17.69
C ASP A 89 -15.64 4.19 -16.86
N HIS A 90 -14.95 3.05 -16.82
CA HIS A 90 -15.38 1.86 -16.06
C HIS A 90 -14.57 1.61 -14.78
N VAL A 91 -13.49 2.37 -14.56
CA VAL A 91 -12.58 2.20 -13.42
C VAL A 91 -12.76 3.35 -12.44
N PHE A 92 -12.91 4.58 -12.95
CA PHE A 92 -12.98 5.77 -12.13
C PHE A 92 -13.86 6.84 -12.82
N ASN A 93 -15.06 7.09 -12.28
CA ASN A 93 -15.89 8.20 -12.75
C ASN A 93 -15.50 9.47 -11.96
N ALA A 94 -14.66 10.32 -12.55
CA ALA A 94 -14.20 11.54 -11.90
C ALA A 94 -15.35 12.50 -11.54
N ASP A 95 -16.45 12.47 -12.30
CA ASP A 95 -17.64 13.30 -12.03
C ASP A 95 -18.40 12.86 -10.76
N MET A 96 -18.17 11.64 -10.27
CA MET A 96 -18.72 11.16 -9.00
C MET A 96 -18.07 11.81 -7.78
N PHE A 97 -16.90 12.45 -7.94
CA PHE A 97 -16.09 13.02 -6.87
C PHE A 97 -15.66 14.46 -7.13
N SER A 98 -16.35 15.17 -8.03
CA SER A 98 -15.99 16.51 -8.46
C SER A 98 -16.68 17.62 -7.66
N THR A 99 -17.19 17.32 -6.46
CA THR A 99 -17.80 18.33 -5.57
C THR A 99 -16.71 19.04 -4.77
N PRO A 100 -16.80 20.38 -4.56
CA PRO A 100 -15.92 21.08 -3.64
C PRO A 100 -15.94 20.43 -2.24
N GLY A 101 -14.80 19.86 -1.81
CA GLY A 101 -14.66 19.12 -0.55
C GLY A 101 -14.42 17.61 -0.73
N ASP A 102 -14.46 17.09 -1.95
CA ASP A 102 -14.11 15.71 -2.27
C ASP A 102 -12.58 15.56 -2.33
N ASP A 103 -12.00 15.07 -1.24
CA ASP A 103 -10.58 14.80 -1.08
C ASP A 103 -10.20 13.47 -1.76
N VAL A 104 -10.10 13.47 -3.11
CA VAL A 104 -9.71 12.28 -3.87
C VAL A 104 -8.19 12.13 -3.93
N PHE A 105 -7.70 11.01 -3.43
CA PHE A 105 -6.29 10.62 -3.47
C PHE A 105 -6.09 9.35 -4.30
N VAL A 106 -4.96 9.29 -5.01
CA VAL A 106 -4.53 8.15 -5.80
C VAL A 106 -3.10 7.78 -5.40
N ASP A 107 -2.85 6.48 -5.27
CA ASP A 107 -1.50 5.95 -5.08
C ASP A 107 -0.85 5.79 -6.45
N VAL A 108 0.15 6.62 -6.76
CA VAL A 108 0.95 6.55 -7.99
C VAL A 108 2.29 5.90 -7.68
N ALA A 109 2.69 4.92 -8.49
CA ALA A 109 3.92 4.18 -8.27
C ALA A 109 4.86 4.23 -9.49
N LEU A 110 6.16 4.33 -9.20
CA LEU A 110 7.24 4.14 -10.16
C LEU A 110 8.06 2.92 -9.74
N GLU A 111 8.36 2.05 -10.71
CA GLU A 111 9.10 0.81 -10.50
C GLU A 111 10.38 0.77 -11.32
N LEU A 112 11.46 0.36 -10.68
CA LEU A 112 12.77 0.13 -11.28
C LEU A 112 13.04 -1.37 -11.32
N SER A 113 13.30 -1.86 -12.53
CA SER A 113 13.61 -3.25 -12.78
C SER A 113 14.88 -3.37 -13.60
N VAL A 114 15.64 -4.43 -13.32
CA VAL A 114 16.76 -4.88 -14.14
C VAL A 114 16.54 -6.36 -14.37
N LYS A 115 16.60 -6.79 -15.63
CA LYS A 115 16.42 -8.19 -16.00
C LYS A 115 17.48 -9.06 -15.30
N GLU A 116 17.05 -10.17 -14.70
CA GLU A 116 17.90 -11.12 -13.96
C GLU A 116 18.60 -10.47 -12.75
N GLY A 117 18.11 -9.31 -12.31
CA GLY A 117 18.68 -8.52 -11.21
C GLY A 117 17.76 -8.38 -10.01
N ALA A 118 18.36 -7.95 -8.91
CA ALA A 118 17.68 -7.42 -7.74
C ALA A 118 18.08 -5.96 -7.55
N VAL A 119 17.09 -5.07 -7.61
CA VAL A 119 17.25 -3.62 -7.41
C VAL A 119 16.73 -3.28 -6.03
N MET A 120 17.60 -2.73 -5.18
CA MET A 120 17.31 -2.44 -3.78
C MET A 120 17.60 -1.00 -3.43
N TRP A 121 16.80 -0.40 -2.55
CA TRP A 121 17.02 0.98 -2.11
C TRP A 121 18.22 1.11 -1.17
N CYS A 122 19.03 2.15 -1.39
CA CYS A 122 20.11 2.56 -0.50
C CYS A 122 19.57 3.51 0.57
N SER A 123 19.79 3.19 1.86
CA SER A 123 19.30 4.01 2.97
C SER A 123 19.84 5.44 2.96
N ASP A 124 21.08 5.61 2.50
CA ASP A 124 21.75 6.91 2.46
C ASP A 124 21.17 7.80 1.35
N GLY A 125 20.48 7.19 0.39
CA GLY A 125 19.83 7.87 -0.73
C GLY A 125 18.46 8.45 -0.39
N HIS A 126 17.88 8.22 0.79
CA HIS A 126 16.48 8.59 1.05
C HIS A 126 16.19 10.10 0.90
N ALA A 127 17.04 10.96 1.44
CA ALA A 127 16.89 12.41 1.29
C ALA A 127 17.04 12.84 -0.19
N VAL A 128 18.00 12.23 -0.89
CA VAL A 128 18.26 12.49 -2.30
C VAL A 128 17.08 12.03 -3.16
N ALA A 129 16.44 10.91 -2.80
CA ALA A 129 15.24 10.41 -3.45
C ALA A 129 14.06 11.40 -3.28
N LEU A 130 13.81 11.91 -2.06
CA LEU A 130 12.78 12.96 -1.87
C LEU A 130 13.08 14.21 -2.69
N GLN A 131 14.35 14.62 -2.75
CA GLN A 131 14.76 15.78 -3.53
C GLN A 131 14.50 15.57 -5.03
N ARG A 132 14.97 14.47 -5.60
CA ARG A 132 14.95 14.23 -7.05
C ARG A 132 13.59 13.76 -7.55
N LEU A 133 12.91 12.90 -6.80
CA LEU A 133 11.69 12.23 -7.24
C LEU A 133 10.43 13.03 -6.88
N LEU A 134 10.45 13.75 -5.77
CA LEU A 134 9.34 14.58 -5.29
C LEU A 134 9.65 16.08 -5.37
N GLN A 135 10.76 16.45 -6.02
CA GLN A 135 11.18 17.84 -6.23
C GLN A 135 11.26 18.66 -4.92
N MET A 136 11.60 17.99 -3.82
CA MET A 136 11.67 18.62 -2.51
C MET A 136 12.98 19.40 -2.35
N HIS A 137 12.95 20.53 -1.64
CA HIS A 137 14.20 21.24 -1.31
C HIS A 137 15.09 20.37 -0.40
N GLN A 138 16.40 20.35 -0.65
CA GLN A 138 17.34 19.46 0.07
C GLN A 138 17.24 19.57 1.60
N THR A 139 17.11 20.79 2.13
CA THR A 139 17.02 21.00 3.58
C THR A 139 15.74 20.40 4.17
N GLU A 140 14.62 20.43 3.43
CA GLU A 140 13.38 19.78 3.84
C GLU A 140 13.51 18.27 3.72
N ALA A 141 14.07 17.75 2.62
CA ALA A 141 14.29 16.32 2.42
C ALA A 141 15.14 15.70 3.54
N ASN A 142 16.21 16.38 3.95
CA ASN A 142 17.06 15.98 5.08
C ASN A 142 16.27 15.98 6.41
N LYS A 143 15.39 16.96 6.61
CA LYS A 143 14.55 17.03 7.82
C LYS A 143 13.55 15.86 7.86
N TRP A 144 12.92 15.57 6.73
CA TRP A 144 11.93 14.50 6.60
C TRP A 144 12.54 13.11 6.79
N THR A 145 13.81 12.93 6.44
CA THR A 145 14.51 11.62 6.52
C THR A 145 15.45 11.52 7.72
N CYS A 146 15.37 12.47 8.64
CA CYS A 146 16.18 12.46 9.85
C CYS A 146 15.75 11.30 10.78
N PHE A 147 16.73 10.58 11.30
CA PHE A 147 16.48 9.51 12.26
C PHE A 147 15.72 10.03 13.49
N GLY A 148 14.68 9.31 13.90
CA GLY A 148 13.82 9.71 15.02
C GLY A 148 12.73 10.73 14.65
N TYR A 149 12.67 11.20 13.40
CA TYR A 149 11.53 12.01 12.95
C TYR A 149 10.26 11.16 12.93
N TYR A 150 9.21 11.62 13.60
CA TYR A 150 8.04 10.79 13.93
C TYR A 150 7.29 10.24 12.71
N ASN A 151 7.26 11.02 11.62
CA ASN A 151 6.62 10.66 10.36
C ASN A 151 7.47 9.75 9.48
N TYR A 152 8.75 9.57 9.78
CA TYR A 152 9.67 8.80 8.96
C TYR A 152 10.00 7.47 9.62
N LYS A 153 9.84 6.40 8.85
CA LYS A 153 10.12 5.04 9.27
C LYS A 153 10.97 4.37 8.20
N GLN A 154 12.17 3.98 8.59
CA GLN A 154 13.06 3.20 7.75
C GLN A 154 12.64 1.73 7.79
N ASP A 155 12.45 1.15 6.61
CA ASP A 155 12.02 -0.23 6.43
C ASP A 155 13.21 -1.06 5.94
N THR A 156 13.96 -1.65 6.88
CA THR A 156 15.15 -2.47 6.56
C THR A 156 14.77 -3.74 5.82
N CYS A 157 15.52 -4.08 4.78
CA CYS A 157 15.33 -5.34 4.06
C CYS A 157 16.34 -6.39 4.51
N ALA A 158 15.90 -7.62 4.80
CA ALA A 158 16.75 -8.71 5.29
C ALA A 158 17.67 -8.35 6.48
N HIS A 159 17.23 -7.43 7.36
CA HIS A 159 18.04 -6.86 8.45
C HIS A 159 19.30 -6.08 8.02
N LEU A 160 19.48 -5.82 6.73
CA LEU A 160 20.55 -4.99 6.20
C LEU A 160 20.17 -3.51 6.39
N THR A 161 20.85 -2.80 7.27
CA THR A 161 20.51 -1.41 7.58
C THR A 161 20.78 -0.45 6.43
N SER A 162 21.79 -0.75 5.61
CA SER A 162 22.14 0.03 4.41
C SER A 162 21.19 -0.24 3.22
N VAL A 163 20.48 -1.38 3.25
CA VAL A 163 19.50 -1.76 2.23
C VAL A 163 18.11 -1.60 2.83
N ALA A 164 17.58 -0.39 2.73
CA ALA A 164 16.32 -0.06 3.35
C ALA A 164 15.49 0.79 2.40
N GLY A 165 14.19 0.55 2.42
CA GLY A 165 13.23 1.54 1.98
C GLY A 165 12.82 2.44 3.14
N TYR A 166 11.72 3.16 2.95
CA TYR A 166 11.08 3.91 4.02
C TYR A 166 9.61 4.13 3.73
N HIS A 167 8.86 4.55 4.75
CA HIS A 167 7.63 5.27 4.55
C HIS A 167 7.60 6.60 5.31
N ILE A 168 6.96 7.58 4.69
CA ILE A 168 6.62 8.86 5.27
C ILE A 168 5.11 9.02 5.23
N THR A 169 4.49 9.26 6.38
CA THR A 169 3.08 9.63 6.47
C THR A 169 2.97 11.07 6.92
N THR A 170 2.17 11.87 6.24
CA THR A 170 1.88 13.24 6.65
C THR A 170 0.44 13.33 7.10
N HIS A 171 0.21 13.97 8.25
CA HIS A 171 -1.15 14.13 8.81
C HIS A 171 -1.67 15.55 8.70
N ILE A 172 -0.78 16.55 8.61
CA ILE A 172 -1.14 17.97 8.71
C ILE A 172 -0.56 18.77 7.54
N THR A 173 0.69 18.51 7.18
CA THR A 173 1.37 19.23 6.11
C THR A 173 1.82 18.23 5.06
N PRO A 174 1.16 18.21 3.89
CA PRO A 174 1.55 17.29 2.83
C PRO A 174 2.96 17.61 2.34
N LEU A 175 3.61 16.62 1.71
CA LEU A 175 4.90 16.86 1.07
C LEU A 175 4.68 17.84 -0.09
N ARG A 176 5.48 18.91 -0.09
CA ARG A 176 5.39 20.02 -1.06
C ARG A 176 5.55 19.53 -2.52
N GLN A 177 5.23 20.38 -3.47
CA GLN A 177 5.11 20.12 -4.92
C GLN A 177 3.88 19.29 -5.32
N PHE A 178 3.76 18.05 -4.84
CA PHE A 178 2.69 17.13 -5.27
C PHE A 178 1.60 16.93 -4.23
N ASN A 179 1.67 17.64 -3.09
CA ASN A 179 0.77 17.48 -1.95
C ASN A 179 0.66 16.01 -1.50
N ALA A 180 1.77 15.27 -1.56
CA ALA A 180 1.74 13.84 -1.22
C ALA A 180 1.48 13.64 0.27
N THR A 181 0.48 12.84 0.61
CA THR A 181 0.10 12.55 2.00
C THR A 181 0.82 11.33 2.56
N PHE A 182 1.25 10.43 1.67
CA PHE A 182 2.00 9.23 1.99
C PHE A 182 3.03 8.97 0.91
N VAL A 183 4.22 8.54 1.29
CA VAL A 183 5.27 8.09 0.37
C VAL A 183 5.88 6.82 0.92
N GLN A 184 6.08 5.82 0.08
CA GLN A 184 6.74 4.58 0.46
C GLN A 184 7.74 4.15 -0.61
N MET A 185 8.97 3.87 -0.18
CA MET A 185 9.98 3.17 -0.96
C MET A 185 10.10 1.75 -0.42
N TYR A 186 9.94 0.76 -1.28
CA TYR A 186 10.00 -0.66 -0.91
C TYR A 186 10.45 -1.51 -2.09
N THR A 187 10.65 -2.80 -1.83
CA THR A 187 11.01 -3.78 -2.86
C THR A 187 9.92 -4.83 -3.04
N THR A 188 9.88 -5.45 -4.23
CA THR A 188 8.82 -6.39 -4.63
C THR A 188 9.03 -7.82 -4.12
N ASP A 189 10.20 -8.15 -3.57
CA ASP A 189 10.52 -9.43 -2.95
C ASP A 189 9.54 -9.81 -1.83
N LYS A 190 9.04 -8.81 -1.09
CA LYS A 190 7.99 -9.02 -0.08
C LYS A 190 6.75 -9.73 -0.63
N CYS A 191 6.43 -9.57 -1.92
CA CYS A 191 5.24 -10.13 -2.54
C CYS A 191 5.18 -11.66 -2.48
N LEU A 192 6.32 -12.37 -2.40
CA LEU A 192 6.35 -13.83 -2.35
C LEU A 192 5.77 -14.42 -1.06
N THR A 193 5.80 -13.65 0.02
CA THR A 193 5.31 -14.09 1.33
C THR A 193 4.09 -13.29 1.81
N TYR A 194 3.65 -12.31 1.02
CA TYR A 194 2.57 -11.39 1.33
C TYR A 194 1.21 -11.92 0.81
N ASP A 195 0.18 -11.87 1.66
CA ASP A 195 -1.21 -12.13 1.30
C ASP A 195 -2.10 -11.16 2.09
N MET A 196 -2.70 -10.17 1.42
CA MET A 196 -3.59 -9.18 2.02
C MET A 196 -4.84 -9.78 2.67
N ARG A 197 -5.17 -11.04 2.35
CA ARG A 197 -6.30 -11.76 2.95
C ARG A 197 -5.91 -12.46 4.25
N ALA A 198 -4.61 -12.60 4.52
CA ALA A 198 -4.12 -13.18 5.77
C ALA A 198 -4.13 -12.14 6.89
N SER A 199 -4.39 -12.57 8.13
CA SER A 199 -4.53 -11.67 9.28
C SER A 199 -3.33 -10.77 9.55
N ASN A 200 -2.13 -11.23 9.18
CA ASN A 200 -0.87 -10.51 9.41
C ASN A 200 -0.24 -10.00 8.11
N ASN A 201 -1.01 -9.98 7.01
CA ASN A 201 -0.63 -9.57 5.66
C ASN A 201 0.58 -10.31 5.04
N ALA A 202 1.35 -11.07 5.82
CA ALA A 202 2.49 -11.87 5.39
C ALA A 202 2.60 -13.16 6.21
N LYS A 203 3.36 -14.12 5.68
CA LYS A 203 3.78 -15.31 6.44
C LYS A 203 4.74 -14.89 7.55
N PHE A 204 4.49 -15.33 8.77
CA PHE A 204 5.32 -15.01 9.93
C PHE A 204 5.45 -16.23 10.85
N VAL A 205 6.53 -16.25 11.63
CA VAL A 205 6.76 -17.24 12.68
C VAL A 205 7.33 -16.52 13.90
N THR A 206 6.94 -16.92 15.11
CA THR A 206 7.51 -16.37 16.34
C THR A 206 8.69 -17.21 16.81
N ALA A 207 9.61 -16.61 17.58
CA ALA A 207 10.69 -17.36 18.22
C ALA A 207 10.15 -18.54 19.04
N VAL A 208 9.02 -18.32 19.75
CA VAL A 208 8.33 -19.38 20.50
C VAL A 208 7.86 -20.52 19.59
N ASN A 209 7.30 -20.23 18.41
CA ASN A 209 6.89 -21.26 17.45
C ASN A 209 8.09 -22.03 16.89
N LEU A 210 9.23 -21.37 16.69
CA LEU A 210 10.47 -22.02 16.27
C LEU A 210 11.03 -22.94 17.37
N MET A 211 10.95 -22.52 18.63
CA MET A 211 11.46 -23.26 19.79
C MET A 211 10.52 -24.38 20.28
N LYS A 212 9.23 -24.35 19.94
CA LYS A 212 8.21 -25.27 20.46
C LYS A 212 8.23 -26.69 19.89
N LYS A 213 9.08 -27.03 18.91
CA LYS A 213 9.23 -28.43 18.44
C LYS A 213 10.40 -29.13 19.14
N SER A 214 10.05 -30.20 19.84
CA SER A 214 10.94 -31.16 20.51
C SER A 214 11.81 -31.94 19.52
N LYS A 215 13.08 -32.17 19.90
CA LYS A 215 14.05 -33.09 19.30
C LYS A 215 14.38 -32.82 17.81
N TYR A 216 15.37 -31.97 17.55
CA TYR A 216 16.25 -31.98 16.35
C TYR A 216 15.60 -32.07 14.95
N THR A 217 14.27 -32.03 14.81
CA THR A 217 13.59 -32.09 13.52
C THR A 217 13.44 -30.70 12.93
N TYR A 218 13.90 -30.60 11.68
CA TYR A 218 13.76 -29.46 10.79
C TYR A 218 12.39 -28.78 10.91
N ASN A 219 12.38 -27.45 11.06
CA ASN A 219 11.15 -26.70 11.12
C ASN A 219 10.54 -26.61 9.72
N GLU A 220 9.42 -27.30 9.49
CA GLU A 220 8.71 -27.34 8.20
C GLU A 220 8.42 -25.96 7.61
N PHE A 221 8.14 -24.95 8.46
CA PHE A 221 7.96 -23.57 7.99
C PHE A 221 9.23 -23.02 7.35
N LEU A 222 10.39 -23.19 8.00
CA LEU A 222 11.68 -22.75 7.47
C LEU A 222 12.03 -23.52 6.19
N GLY A 223 11.67 -24.80 6.10
CA GLY A 223 11.84 -25.59 4.88
C GLY A 223 11.07 -25.08 3.70
N LYS A 224 9.79 -24.76 3.91
CA LYS A 224 8.94 -24.17 2.88
C LYS A 224 9.43 -22.78 2.49
N LEU A 225 9.85 -21.96 3.46
CA LEU A 225 10.38 -20.63 3.21
C LEU A 225 11.68 -20.69 2.40
N TYR A 226 12.60 -21.60 2.76
CA TYR A 226 13.81 -21.86 2.01
C TYR A 226 13.50 -22.25 0.57
N GLY A 227 12.58 -23.20 0.36
CA GLY A 227 12.13 -23.61 -0.98
C GLY A 227 11.62 -22.43 -1.82
N VAL A 228 10.80 -21.56 -1.22
CA VAL A 228 10.28 -20.35 -1.90
C VAL A 228 11.42 -19.44 -2.34
N PHE A 229 12.42 -19.17 -1.49
CA PHE A 229 13.54 -18.30 -1.85
C PHE A 229 14.48 -18.95 -2.86
N THR A 230 14.76 -20.26 -2.74
CA THR A 230 15.55 -20.95 -3.75
C THR A 230 14.88 -20.96 -5.11
N ASP A 231 13.54 -21.12 -5.17
CA ASP A 231 12.81 -21.04 -6.44
C ASP A 231 12.84 -19.61 -6.97
N ALA A 232 12.68 -18.61 -6.11
CA ALA A 232 12.71 -17.20 -6.46
C ALA A 232 14.05 -16.76 -7.08
N ALA A 233 15.17 -17.29 -6.58
CA ALA A 233 16.51 -17.06 -7.13
C ALA A 233 16.61 -17.31 -8.65
N TRP A 234 15.75 -18.17 -9.19
CA TRP A 234 15.75 -18.55 -10.60
C TRP A 234 14.61 -17.95 -11.42
N HIS A 235 13.57 -17.42 -10.77
CA HIS A 235 12.32 -17.07 -11.46
C HIS A 235 11.82 -15.65 -11.16
N ASN A 236 12.33 -14.99 -10.11
CA ASN A 236 11.79 -13.74 -9.61
C ASN A 236 12.90 -12.69 -9.50
N ASP A 237 12.83 -11.70 -10.38
CA ASP A 237 13.63 -10.49 -10.24
C ASP A 237 13.07 -9.66 -9.07
N VAL A 238 13.93 -8.84 -8.46
CA VAL A 238 13.52 -7.93 -7.38
C VAL A 238 13.55 -6.50 -7.90
N HIS A 239 12.45 -5.79 -7.70
CA HIS A 239 12.26 -4.45 -8.21
C HIS A 239 12.19 -3.46 -7.06
N ALA A 240 12.83 -2.31 -7.23
CA ALA A 240 12.72 -1.18 -6.32
C ALA A 240 11.52 -0.33 -6.75
N ARG A 241 10.56 -0.13 -5.86
CA ARG A 241 9.34 0.64 -6.12
C ARG A 241 9.25 1.82 -5.17
N ILE A 242 8.87 2.98 -5.71
CA ILE A 242 8.42 4.13 -4.94
C ILE A 242 6.94 4.36 -5.24
N GLU A 243 6.17 4.67 -4.20
CA GLU A 243 4.73 4.91 -4.27
C GLU A 243 4.44 6.21 -3.52
N ALA A 244 3.61 7.08 -4.09
CA ALA A 244 3.17 8.32 -3.48
C ALA A 244 1.65 8.45 -3.59
N GLN A 245 1.01 8.69 -2.45
CA GLN A 245 -0.40 9.04 -2.40
C GLN A 245 -0.53 10.55 -2.62
N VAL A 246 -1.14 10.95 -3.73
CA VAL A 246 -1.28 12.35 -4.14
C VAL A 246 -2.75 12.66 -4.45
N PRO A 247 -3.17 13.95 -4.37
CA PRO A 247 -4.46 14.34 -4.90
C PRO A 247 -4.58 13.96 -6.38
N LEU A 248 -5.78 13.59 -6.83
CA LEU A 248 -6.03 13.20 -8.22
C LEU A 248 -5.48 14.22 -9.23
N ALA A 249 -5.59 15.51 -8.93
CA ALA A 249 -5.07 16.61 -9.76
C ALA A 249 -3.56 16.55 -10.02
N ASN A 250 -2.78 15.85 -9.18
CA ASN A 250 -1.34 15.71 -9.30
C ASN A 250 -0.92 14.31 -9.79
N ALA A 251 -1.87 13.40 -10.05
CA ALA A 251 -1.58 12.00 -10.34
C ALA A 251 -0.84 11.81 -11.69
N GLU A 252 -1.07 12.70 -12.66
CA GLU A 252 -0.42 12.64 -13.97
C GLU A 252 1.03 13.13 -13.98
N ASP A 253 1.37 13.99 -13.01
CA ASP A 253 2.64 14.71 -12.95
C ASP A 253 3.65 14.05 -12.03
N VAL A 254 3.18 13.42 -10.94
CA VAL A 254 4.08 12.76 -10.00
C VAL A 254 4.84 11.62 -10.70
N PHE A 255 6.17 11.66 -10.60
CA PHE A 255 7.11 10.73 -11.26
C PHE A 255 7.16 10.74 -12.81
N ALA A 256 6.38 11.58 -13.50
CA ALA A 256 6.29 11.56 -14.96
C ALA A 256 7.62 11.80 -15.68
N ASP A 257 8.43 12.73 -15.15
CA ASP A 257 9.67 13.21 -15.79
C ASP A 257 10.94 12.73 -15.06
N VAL A 258 10.89 11.59 -14.38
CA VAL A 258 12.07 11.09 -13.66
C VAL A 258 12.95 10.24 -14.62
N PRO A 259 14.14 10.72 -15.02
CA PRO A 259 15.03 9.92 -15.84
C PRO A 259 15.65 8.78 -15.04
N VAL A 260 15.90 7.65 -15.69
CA VAL A 260 16.54 6.47 -15.07
C VAL A 260 17.89 6.82 -14.42
N ALA A 261 18.62 7.78 -14.98
CA ALA A 261 19.91 8.23 -14.43
C ALA A 261 19.80 8.80 -12.99
N SER A 262 18.63 9.31 -12.61
CA SER A 262 18.36 9.85 -11.26
C SER A 262 18.50 8.82 -10.15
N PHE A 263 18.50 7.53 -10.49
CA PHE A 263 18.56 6.41 -9.54
C PHE A 263 19.95 5.82 -9.33
N SER A 264 20.95 6.22 -10.12
CA SER A 264 22.28 5.58 -10.16
C SER A 264 23.00 5.49 -8.81
N ASP A 265 22.74 6.40 -7.89
CA ASP A 265 23.26 6.47 -6.51
C ASP A 265 22.19 6.20 -5.45
N LEU A 266 20.96 5.87 -5.85
CA LEU A 266 19.82 5.60 -4.95
C LEU A 266 19.58 4.11 -4.75
N VAL A 267 20.15 3.26 -5.60
CA VAL A 267 19.90 1.82 -5.60
C VAL A 267 21.18 0.99 -5.64
N TYR A 268 21.12 -0.18 -5.02
CA TYR A 268 22.03 -1.28 -5.29
C TYR A 268 21.42 -2.18 -6.35
N CYS A 269 22.24 -2.61 -7.30
CA CYS A 269 21.88 -3.60 -8.30
C CYS A 269 22.81 -4.80 -8.16
N VAL A 270 22.25 -5.96 -7.84
CA VAL A 270 22.99 -7.23 -7.71
C VAL A 270 22.34 -8.32 -8.57
N PRO A 271 23.05 -9.40 -8.91
CA PRO A 271 22.41 -10.58 -9.49
C PRO A 271 21.28 -11.07 -8.59
N ARG A 272 20.10 -11.42 -9.15
CA ARG A 272 18.97 -11.87 -8.32
C ARG A 272 19.30 -13.07 -7.44
N GLN A 273 20.18 -13.96 -7.91
CA GLN A 273 20.61 -15.16 -7.20
C GLN A 273 21.38 -14.84 -5.92
N ASP A 274 22.09 -13.71 -5.87
CA ASP A 274 22.85 -13.31 -4.68
C ASP A 274 21.95 -12.66 -3.62
N TRP A 275 20.81 -12.09 -4.06
CA TRP A 275 19.84 -11.48 -3.17
C TRP A 275 18.95 -12.51 -2.45
N TRP A 276 18.52 -13.54 -3.17
CA TRP A 276 17.62 -14.59 -2.67
C TRP A 276 18.35 -15.65 -1.82
#